data_AF-A0A0S2JFI0-F1
#
_entry.id   AF-A0A0S2JFI0-F1
#
_cell.length_a   1.000
_cell.length_b   1.000
_cell.length_c   1.000
_cell.angle_alpha   90.00
_cell.angle_beta   90.00
_cell.angle_gamma   90.00
#
_symmetry.space_group_name_H-M   'P 1'
#
loop_
_entity.id
_entity.type
_entity.pdbx_description
1 polymer ?
#
loop_
_entity_poly.entity_id
_entity_poly.type
_entity_poly.pdbx_seq_one_letter_code
_entity_poly.pdbx_strand_id
1 'polypeptide(L)'
;MSTNKHPLEIGAWLATIISSGIALYFLFPLSNSEVIKVDKPRVELHQQAPSQEKNPSSGNVNKIKQVKSHVKFITEKECSTKEALISKYKLSRTLSTYDKRDSAYAYLIDEYLCHNDFEEAMNIASKLSTYDLRDDNYMKIIKSLVLVKITPLAIELSSKLSTYDKRDEAKRIIINGV
;
A
#
# COMPACT_ATOMS: atom_id res chain seq x y z
N MET A 1 17.38 -61.06 -35.50
CA MET A 1 17.80 -60.54 -36.82
C MET A 1 17.27 -59.13 -36.97
N SER A 2 18.15 -58.25 -37.45
CA SER A 2 18.08 -56.79 -37.60
C SER A 2 16.78 -56.21 -38.19
N THR A 3 16.36 -55.04 -37.70
CA THR A 3 16.14 -53.79 -38.47
C THR A 3 16.19 -52.60 -37.48
N ASN A 4 17.13 -51.65 -37.59
CA ASN A 4 17.10 -50.42 -38.42
C ASN A 4 15.93 -49.49 -38.04
N LYS A 5 16.02 -48.17 -37.84
CA LYS A 5 17.04 -47.12 -38.07
C LYS A 5 16.57 -45.80 -37.40
N HIS A 6 17.56 -45.00 -37.01
CA HIS A 6 17.71 -43.54 -36.87
C HIS A 6 16.64 -42.59 -36.26
N PRO A 7 17.12 -41.57 -35.50
CA PRO A 7 16.34 -40.46 -34.98
C PRO A 7 16.13 -39.36 -36.04
N LEU A 8 14.95 -38.74 -36.05
CA LEU A 8 14.66 -37.55 -36.83
C LEU A 8 14.93 -36.30 -36.00
N GLU A 9 16.06 -35.67 -36.29
CA GLU A 9 16.29 -34.24 -36.05
C GLU A 9 15.33 -33.42 -36.91
N ILE A 10 14.53 -32.58 -36.27
CA ILE A 10 13.81 -31.45 -36.86
C ILE A 10 13.94 -30.37 -35.78
N GLY A 11 14.56 -29.22 -35.94
CA GLY A 11 14.90 -28.46 -37.13
C GLY A 11 14.78 -27.01 -36.67
N ALA A 12 15.91 -26.42 -36.29
CA ALA A 12 16.00 -25.01 -35.95
C ALA A 12 15.83 -24.19 -37.23
N TRP A 13 14.76 -23.39 -37.33
CA TRP A 13 14.63 -22.35 -38.35
C TRP A 13 13.86 -21.14 -37.78
N LEU A 14 14.57 -20.01 -37.71
CA LEU A 14 14.18 -18.64 -38.13
C LEU A 14 12.84 -18.04 -37.61
N ALA A 15 12.69 -16.75 -37.36
CA ALA A 15 13.55 -15.59 -37.46
C ALA A 15 12.86 -14.44 -36.70
N THR A 16 13.72 -13.63 -36.08
CA THR A 16 13.67 -12.17 -35.96
C THR A 16 12.47 -11.45 -36.60
N ILE A 17 11.65 -10.80 -35.78
CA ILE A 17 10.89 -9.61 -36.19
C ILE A 17 11.57 -8.40 -35.54
N ILE A 18 12.22 -7.62 -36.38
CA ILE A 18 12.75 -6.29 -36.10
C ILE A 18 11.58 -5.30 -36.20
N SER A 19 11.65 -4.23 -35.41
CA SER A 19 11.44 -2.85 -35.88
C SER A 19 10.12 -2.17 -35.52
N SER A 20 10.30 -1.14 -34.68
CA SER A 20 9.79 0.22 -34.89
C SER A 20 8.41 0.61 -34.36
N GLY A 21 8.44 1.58 -33.45
CA GLY A 21 7.30 2.37 -32.95
C GLY A 21 7.34 2.40 -31.43
N ILE A 22 7.67 3.47 -30.72
CA ILE A 22 7.36 4.88 -30.93
C ILE A 22 8.44 5.69 -30.20
N ALA A 23 9.34 6.33 -30.95
CA ALA A 23 10.12 7.46 -30.45
C ALA A 23 9.35 8.72 -30.84
N LEU A 24 8.50 9.22 -29.96
CA LEU A 24 7.82 10.52 -30.10
C LEU A 24 7.13 10.91 -28.77
N TYR A 25 7.94 11.23 -27.76
CA TYR A 25 7.50 12.06 -26.63
C TYR A 25 8.65 13.00 -26.19
N PHE A 26 9.22 13.71 -27.16
CA PHE A 26 9.86 15.00 -26.91
C PHE A 26 9.05 16.03 -27.66
N LEU A 27 8.14 16.72 -26.94
CA LEU A 27 7.59 18.04 -27.25
C LEU A 27 6.54 18.36 -26.17
N PHE A 28 7.00 18.63 -24.93
CA PHE A 28 6.27 19.52 -24.04
C PHE A 28 7.25 20.54 -23.48
N PRO A 29 7.08 21.84 -23.79
CA PRO A 29 7.90 22.90 -23.25
C PRO A 29 7.55 23.17 -21.79
N LEU A 30 8.58 23.62 -21.05
CA LEU A 30 8.51 24.18 -19.72
C LEU A 30 7.33 25.16 -19.59
N SER A 31 6.44 24.87 -18.64
CA SER A 31 5.56 25.89 -18.07
C SER A 31 6.13 26.29 -16.72
N ASN A 32 6.81 27.45 -16.70
CA ASN A 32 6.98 28.24 -15.50
C ASN A 32 5.59 28.70 -15.03
N SER A 33 5.21 28.41 -13.79
CA SER A 33 4.39 29.33 -13.01
C SER A 33 4.44 28.99 -11.53
N GLU A 34 4.92 30.00 -10.80
CA GLU A 34 4.51 30.37 -9.44
C GLU A 34 4.84 29.40 -8.30
N VAL A 35 6.02 29.65 -7.73
CA VAL A 35 6.25 29.49 -6.29
C VAL A 35 5.22 30.37 -5.56
N ILE A 36 4.09 29.78 -5.18
CA ILE A 36 3.21 30.36 -4.17
C ILE A 36 4.03 30.40 -2.89
N LYS A 37 4.51 31.59 -2.51
CA LYS A 37 4.95 31.85 -1.14
C LYS A 37 3.70 31.74 -0.26
N VAL A 38 3.48 30.55 0.30
CA VAL A 38 2.50 30.37 1.35
C VAL A 38 3.00 31.14 2.56
N ASP A 39 2.31 32.24 2.85
CA ASP A 39 2.51 33.04 4.04
C ASP A 39 2.50 32.13 5.28
N LYS A 40 3.45 32.36 6.18
CA LYS A 40 3.60 31.59 7.42
C LYS A 40 2.25 31.53 8.14
N PRO A 41 1.78 30.36 8.63
CA PRO A 41 0.60 30.32 9.47
C PRO A 41 0.87 31.15 10.72
N ARG A 42 0.17 32.28 10.84
CA ARG A 42 0.09 33.09 12.04
C ARG A 42 -0.59 32.22 13.10
N VAL A 43 0.16 31.87 14.13
CA VAL A 43 -0.40 31.27 15.35
C VAL A 43 -1.21 32.37 16.04
N GLU A 44 -2.53 32.34 15.86
CA GLU A 44 -3.43 33.09 16.72
C GLU A 44 -3.46 32.40 18.08
N LEU A 45 -2.65 32.94 18.99
CA LEU A 45 -2.68 32.64 20.41
C LEU A 45 -3.99 33.22 20.97
N HIS A 46 -5.06 32.43 21.01
CA HIS A 46 -6.22 32.81 21.83
C HIS A 46 -5.85 32.65 23.29
N GLN A 47 -5.36 33.75 23.87
CA GLN A 47 -5.28 33.95 25.32
C GLN A 47 -6.68 33.90 25.91
N GLN A 48 -6.86 32.91 26.78
CA GLN A 48 -8.00 32.74 27.66
C GLN A 48 -7.96 33.82 28.75
N ALA A 49 -9.10 34.41 29.09
CA ALA A 49 -9.30 35.12 30.35
C ALA A 49 -10.69 34.83 30.92
N PRO A 50 -10.84 34.89 32.26
CA PRO A 50 -11.69 33.98 33.04
C PRO A 50 -13.07 34.55 33.35
N SER A 51 -14.01 33.69 33.74
CA SER A 51 -15.08 34.10 34.65
C SER A 51 -15.61 32.94 35.48
N GLN A 52 -15.85 33.27 36.73
CA GLN A 52 -16.11 32.40 37.87
C GLN A 52 -17.50 31.74 37.85
N GLU A 53 -17.50 30.47 38.27
CA GLU A 53 -18.36 29.87 39.30
C GLU A 53 -19.79 30.43 39.53
N LYS A 54 -20.79 29.59 39.23
CA LYS A 54 -21.95 29.33 40.10
C LYS A 54 -22.61 28.00 39.71
N ASN A 55 -22.49 27.01 40.58
CA ASN A 55 -23.31 25.78 40.63
C ASN A 55 -24.57 26.04 41.48
N PRO A 56 -25.55 25.11 41.62
CA PRO A 56 -25.80 23.85 40.90
C PRO A 56 -27.26 23.70 40.42
N SER A 57 -27.53 22.84 39.42
CA SER A 57 -28.81 22.10 39.39
C SER A 57 -28.78 20.89 38.46
N SER A 58 -28.96 19.72 39.08
CA SER A 58 -29.69 18.53 38.62
C SER A 58 -29.99 18.38 37.13
N GLY A 59 -29.44 17.33 36.52
CA GLY A 59 -29.85 16.89 35.19
C GLY A 59 -28.98 15.78 34.66
N ASN A 60 -29.34 14.54 35.01
CA ASN A 60 -28.75 13.30 34.53
C ASN A 60 -28.76 13.25 32.97
N VAL A 61 -27.59 13.40 32.33
CA VAL A 61 -27.45 13.20 30.88
C VAL A 61 -26.24 12.30 30.64
N ASN A 62 -26.53 11.11 30.12
CA ASN A 62 -25.59 10.11 29.64
C ASN A 62 -24.45 10.77 28.87
N LYS A 63 -23.26 10.74 29.46
CA LYS A 63 -22.01 11.19 28.86
C LYS A 63 -21.59 10.18 27.80
N ILE A 64 -22.21 10.23 26.63
CA ILE A 64 -21.66 9.59 25.42
C ILE A 64 -20.36 10.33 25.16
N LYS A 65 -19.25 9.75 25.64
CA LYS A 65 -17.91 10.12 25.20
C LYS A 65 -17.95 9.95 23.68
N GLN A 66 -18.08 11.06 22.95
CA GLN A 66 -17.65 11.13 21.57
C GLN A 66 -16.19 10.73 21.58
N VAL A 67 -15.93 9.46 21.29
CA VAL A 67 -14.63 9.01 20.82
C VAL A 67 -14.50 9.68 19.46
N LYS A 68 -14.00 10.92 19.49
CA LYS A 68 -13.50 11.64 18.35
C LYS A 68 -12.34 10.78 17.87
N SER A 69 -12.63 9.77 17.03
CA SER A 69 -11.59 8.95 16.42
C SER A 69 -10.82 9.91 15.52
N HIS A 70 -9.77 10.47 16.09
CA HIS A 70 -8.76 11.14 15.30
C HIS A 70 -8.06 10.02 14.56
N VAL A 71 -8.58 9.71 13.37
CA VAL A 71 -7.80 9.09 12.32
C VAL A 71 -6.68 10.07 12.07
N LYS A 72 -5.57 9.85 12.78
CA LYS A 72 -4.34 10.58 12.58
C LYS A 72 -3.83 10.13 11.23
N PHE A 73 -4.16 10.88 10.18
CA PHE A 73 -3.46 10.74 8.92
C PHE A 73 -1.98 10.92 9.23
N ILE A 74 -1.21 9.88 8.96
CA ILE A 74 0.23 9.89 9.12
C ILE A 74 0.71 10.99 8.18
N THR A 75 1.08 12.13 8.76
CA THR A 75 1.82 13.21 8.11
C THR A 75 3.00 12.58 7.38
N GLU A 76 3.11 12.85 6.08
CA GLU A 76 4.14 12.42 5.13
C GLU A 76 5.38 11.84 5.80
N LYS A 77 5.36 10.51 6.00
CA LYS A 77 6.59 9.81 6.31
C LYS A 77 7.38 9.84 5.01
N GLU A 78 8.53 10.49 4.98
CA GLU A 78 9.41 10.45 3.79
C GLU A 78 9.64 8.99 3.43
N CYS A 79 9.22 8.61 2.23
CA CYS A 79 9.26 7.23 1.80
C CYS A 79 10.69 6.87 1.45
N SER A 80 11.21 5.80 2.04
CA SER A 80 12.60 5.41 1.87
C SER A 80 12.90 5.12 0.39
N THR A 81 14.12 5.36 -0.09
CA THR A 81 14.49 4.98 -1.46
C THR A 81 14.36 3.47 -1.71
N LYS A 82 14.19 3.07 -2.98
CA LYS A 82 14.06 1.64 -3.34
C LYS A 82 15.28 0.82 -2.90
N GLU A 83 16.48 1.38 -3.01
CA GLU A 83 17.73 0.75 -2.56
C GLU A 83 17.72 0.53 -1.04
N ALA A 84 17.21 1.52 -0.29
CA ALA A 84 17.04 1.39 1.16
C ALA A 84 16.01 0.31 1.50
N LEU A 85 14.91 0.21 0.76
CA LEU A 85 13.90 -0.85 0.95
C LEU A 85 14.46 -2.24 0.70
N ILE A 86 15.23 -2.44 -0.38
CA ILE A 86 15.92 -3.71 -0.66
C ILE A 86 16.85 -4.09 0.50
N SER A 87 17.58 -3.12 1.04
CA SER A 87 18.52 -3.33 2.15
C SER A 87 17.78 -3.68 3.45
N LYS A 88 16.70 -2.95 3.76
CA LYS A 88 15.81 -3.24 4.90
C LYS A 88 15.16 -4.61 4.76
N TYR A 89 14.73 -5.01 3.56
CA TYR A 89 14.19 -6.35 3.31
C TYR A 89 15.23 -7.44 3.57
N LYS A 90 16.45 -7.32 3.02
CA LYS A 90 17.54 -8.27 3.30
C LYS A 90 17.82 -8.40 4.80
N LEU A 91 17.89 -7.28 5.51
CA LEU A 91 18.12 -7.27 6.96
C LEU A 91 16.94 -7.88 7.73
N SER A 92 15.70 -7.58 7.35
CA SER A 92 14.51 -8.14 8.02
C SER A 92 14.51 -9.67 7.98
N ARG A 93 15.00 -10.28 6.88
CA ARG A 93 15.09 -11.74 6.75
C ARG A 93 16.05 -12.40 7.75
N THR A 94 17.02 -11.66 8.28
CA THR A 94 18.00 -12.18 9.25
C THR A 94 17.49 -12.14 10.70
N LEU A 95 16.33 -11.52 10.95
CA LEU A 95 15.73 -11.53 12.28
C LEU A 95 15.35 -12.96 12.70
N SER A 96 15.69 -13.30 13.94
CA SER A 96 15.68 -14.68 14.44
C SER A 96 14.28 -15.25 14.70
N THR A 97 13.32 -14.40 15.07
CA THR A 97 11.95 -14.81 15.44
C THR A 97 10.94 -14.39 14.40
N TYR A 98 9.91 -15.21 14.19
CA TYR A 98 8.81 -14.90 13.27
C TYR A 98 8.14 -13.56 13.60
N ASP A 99 7.81 -13.28 14.86
CA ASP A 99 7.13 -12.03 15.26
C ASP A 99 7.91 -10.75 14.87
N LYS A 100 9.23 -10.77 15.08
CA LYS A 100 10.11 -9.66 14.69
C LYS A 100 10.20 -9.51 13.17
N ARG A 101 10.29 -10.63 12.44
CA ARG A 101 10.27 -10.61 10.96
C ARG A 101 8.95 -10.07 10.44
N ASP A 102 7.85 -10.56 10.97
CA ASP A 102 6.51 -10.17 10.59
C ASP A 102 6.26 -8.68 10.84
N SER A 103 6.73 -8.15 11.97
CA SER A 103 6.69 -6.71 12.27
C SER A 103 7.50 -5.89 11.25
N ALA A 104 8.70 -6.36 10.90
CA ALA A 104 9.55 -5.70 9.91
C ALA A 104 8.95 -5.77 8.50
N TYR A 105 8.36 -6.90 8.12
CA TYR A 105 7.64 -7.08 6.86
C TYR A 105 6.40 -6.19 6.77
N ALA A 106 5.60 -6.10 7.84
CA ALA A 106 4.44 -5.19 7.88
C ALA A 106 4.85 -3.73 7.66
N TYR A 107 5.96 -3.29 8.27
CA TYR A 107 6.51 -1.96 8.02
C TYR A 107 7.00 -1.78 6.57
N LEU A 108 7.68 -2.78 6.01
CA LEU A 108 8.11 -2.73 4.61
C LEU A 108 6.95 -2.65 3.63
N ILE A 109 5.84 -3.35 3.88
CA ILE A 109 4.64 -3.29 3.06
C ILE A 109 4.13 -1.84 2.99
N ASP A 110 4.02 -1.15 4.13
CA ASP A 110 3.58 0.25 4.17
C ASP A 110 4.53 1.17 3.36
N GLU A 111 5.85 0.91 3.40
CA GLU A 111 6.82 1.68 2.61
C GLU A 111 6.74 1.38 1.11
N TYR A 112 6.59 0.12 0.69
CA TYR A 112 6.41 -0.24 -0.72
C TYR A 112 5.10 0.33 -1.28
N LEU A 113 4.03 0.34 -0.47
CA LEU A 113 2.77 0.98 -0.83
C LEU A 113 2.92 2.49 -1.05
N CYS A 114 3.80 3.17 -0.31
CA CYS A 114 4.08 4.58 -0.59
C CYS A 114 4.66 4.81 -2.00
N HIS A 115 5.45 3.86 -2.51
CA HIS A 115 6.00 3.91 -3.87
C HIS A 115 5.06 3.34 -4.94
N ASN A 116 3.83 2.96 -4.57
CA ASN A 116 2.91 2.19 -5.42
C ASN A 116 3.54 0.90 -5.97
N ASP A 117 4.53 0.31 -5.27
CA ASP A 117 5.17 -0.95 -5.64
C ASP A 117 4.35 -2.12 -5.07
N PHE A 118 3.19 -2.35 -5.68
CA PHE A 118 2.21 -3.33 -5.21
C PHE A 118 2.70 -4.78 -5.32
N GLU A 119 3.52 -5.08 -6.32
CA GLU A 119 4.08 -6.41 -6.52
C GLU A 119 4.95 -6.81 -5.33
N GLU A 120 5.89 -5.94 -4.92
CA GLU A 120 6.72 -6.22 -3.76
C GLU A 120 5.94 -6.20 -2.45
N ALA A 121 4.96 -5.29 -2.31
CA ALA A 121 4.07 -5.30 -1.16
C ALA A 121 3.33 -6.65 -1.01
N MET A 122 2.76 -7.19 -2.09
CA MET A 122 2.10 -8.50 -2.09
C MET A 122 3.07 -9.65 -1.83
N ASN A 123 4.25 -9.59 -2.43
CA ASN A 123 5.32 -10.58 -2.25
C ASN A 123 5.84 -10.62 -0.81
N ILE A 124 5.86 -9.50 -0.09
CA ILE A 124 6.23 -9.47 1.32
C ILE A 124 5.07 -9.91 2.20
N ALA A 125 3.84 -9.46 1.91
CA ALA A 125 2.65 -9.87 2.65
C ALA A 125 2.44 -11.40 2.63
N SER A 126 2.73 -12.07 1.51
CA SER A 126 2.65 -13.54 1.42
C SER A 126 3.64 -14.26 2.35
N LYS A 127 4.70 -13.59 2.80
CA LYS A 127 5.73 -14.15 3.71
C LYS A 127 5.41 -13.96 5.19
N LEU A 128 4.35 -13.21 5.53
CA LEU A 128 3.89 -13.06 6.91
C LEU A 128 3.43 -14.41 7.45
N SER A 129 3.86 -14.74 8.66
CA SER A 129 3.68 -16.08 9.23
C SER A 129 2.26 -16.33 9.74
N THR A 130 1.57 -15.30 10.21
CA THR A 130 0.20 -15.40 10.75
C THR A 130 -0.85 -15.03 9.70
N TYR A 131 -1.94 -15.81 9.63
CA TYR A 131 -3.05 -15.54 8.71
C TYR A 131 -3.69 -14.17 8.96
N ASP A 132 -3.91 -13.80 10.22
CA ASP A 132 -4.54 -12.53 10.57
C ASP A 132 -3.71 -11.34 10.10
N LEU A 133 -2.40 -11.32 10.40
CA LEU A 133 -1.52 -10.23 9.98
C LEU A 133 -1.37 -10.18 8.46
N ARG A 134 -1.28 -11.33 7.79
CA ARG A 134 -1.24 -11.39 6.33
C ARG A 134 -2.50 -10.81 5.72
N ASP A 135 -3.66 -11.22 6.21
CA ASP A 135 -4.94 -10.75 5.73
C ASP A 135 -5.11 -9.24 5.96
N ASP A 136 -4.71 -8.74 7.13
CA ASP A 136 -4.77 -7.30 7.43
C ASP A 136 -3.89 -6.49 6.46
N ASN A 137 -2.70 -7.00 6.12
CA ASN A 137 -1.83 -6.36 5.13
C ASN A 137 -2.35 -6.52 3.69
N TYR A 138 -2.97 -7.65 3.34
CA TYR A 138 -3.69 -7.78 2.06
C TYR A 138 -4.84 -6.77 1.97
N MET A 139 -5.61 -6.56 3.04
CA MET A 139 -6.65 -5.54 3.08
C MET A 139 -6.10 -4.12 2.87
N LYS A 140 -4.94 -3.79 3.45
CA LYS A 140 -4.26 -2.52 3.18
C LYS A 140 -3.90 -2.38 1.69
N ILE A 141 -3.29 -3.42 1.11
CA ILE A 141 -2.88 -3.42 -0.31
C ILE A 141 -4.12 -3.30 -1.22
N ILE A 142 -5.20 -4.02 -0.94
CA ILE A 142 -6.47 -3.93 -1.68
C ILE A 142 -7.00 -2.50 -1.67
N LYS A 143 -7.05 -1.85 -0.50
CA LYS A 143 -7.50 -0.45 -0.39
C LYS A 143 -6.62 0.48 -1.24
N SER A 144 -5.30 0.32 -1.19
CA SER A 144 -4.39 1.12 -2.01
C SER A 144 -4.58 0.87 -3.52
N LEU A 145 -4.74 -0.39 -3.96
CA LEU A 145 -5.03 -0.74 -5.34
C LEU A 145 -6.34 -0.12 -5.85
N VAL A 146 -7.39 -0.12 -5.01
CA VAL A 146 -8.67 0.52 -5.33
C VAL A 146 -8.51 2.03 -5.48
N LEU A 147 -7.76 2.70 -4.59
CA LEU A 147 -7.48 4.14 -4.68
C LEU A 147 -6.78 4.52 -5.99
N VAL A 148 -5.84 3.70 -6.47
CA VAL A 148 -5.15 3.91 -7.75
C VAL A 148 -5.85 3.26 -8.95
N LYS A 149 -7.09 2.77 -8.78
CA LYS A 149 -7.94 2.16 -9.82
C LYS A 149 -7.36 0.91 -10.50
N ILE A 150 -6.54 0.13 -9.80
CA ILE A 150 -6.01 -1.15 -10.27
C ILE A 150 -6.91 -2.30 -9.77
N THR A 151 -8.16 -2.31 -10.24
CA THR A 151 -9.21 -3.22 -9.78
C THR A 151 -8.92 -4.72 -10.00
N PRO A 152 -8.34 -5.16 -11.14
CA PRO A 152 -8.11 -6.60 -11.36
C PRO A 152 -7.21 -7.25 -10.30
N LEU A 153 -6.13 -6.55 -9.90
CA LEU A 153 -5.24 -7.04 -8.83
C LEU A 153 -5.95 -7.02 -7.47
N ALA A 154 -6.78 -6.02 -7.19
CA ALA A 154 -7.56 -5.97 -5.96
C ALA A 154 -8.52 -7.17 -5.85
N ILE A 155 -9.18 -7.55 -6.95
CA ILE A 155 -10.05 -8.72 -7.02
C ILE A 155 -9.24 -10.00 -6.78
N GLU A 156 -8.11 -10.18 -7.48
CA GLU A 156 -7.25 -11.35 -7.28
C GLU A 156 -6.82 -11.46 -5.82
N LEU A 157 -6.33 -10.36 -5.24
CA LEU A 157 -5.84 -10.34 -3.86
C LEU A 157 -6.96 -10.60 -2.85
N SER A 158 -8.17 -10.10 -3.10
CA SER A 158 -9.34 -10.37 -2.25
C SER A 158 -9.60 -11.87 -2.10
N SER A 159 -9.38 -12.66 -3.15
CA SER A 159 -9.58 -14.12 -3.11
C SER A 159 -8.59 -14.85 -2.20
N LYS A 160 -7.44 -14.23 -1.90
CA LYS A 160 -6.36 -14.80 -1.07
C LYS A 160 -6.58 -14.60 0.43
N LEU A 161 -7.56 -13.79 0.83
CA LEU A 161 -7.92 -13.60 2.25
C LEU A 161 -8.43 -14.92 2.84
N SER A 162 -8.06 -15.20 4.08
CA SER A 162 -8.25 -16.52 4.68
C SER A 162 -9.70 -16.84 5.02
N THR A 163 -10.48 -15.85 5.45
CA THR A 163 -11.88 -16.02 5.87
C THR A 163 -12.88 -15.48 4.85
N TYR A 164 -14.08 -16.05 4.81
CA TYR A 164 -15.17 -15.54 3.96
C TYR A 164 -15.56 -14.11 4.34
N ASP A 165 -15.61 -13.78 5.62
CA ASP A 165 -15.96 -12.44 6.09
C ASP A 165 -14.99 -11.38 5.56
N LYS A 166 -13.68 -11.64 5.62
CA LYS A 166 -12.66 -10.73 5.08
C LYS A 166 -12.73 -10.66 3.55
N ARG A 167 -12.98 -11.79 2.86
CA ARG A 167 -13.19 -11.80 1.40
C ARG A 167 -14.37 -10.93 0.99
N ASP A 168 -15.49 -11.03 1.71
CA ASP A 168 -16.69 -10.27 1.39
C ASP A 168 -16.56 -8.79 1.76
N GLU A 169 -15.84 -8.47 2.84
CA GLU A 169 -15.42 -7.10 3.14
C GLU A 169 -14.57 -6.50 2.02
N ALA A 170 -13.54 -7.21 1.56
CA ALA A 170 -12.70 -6.76 0.45
C ALA A 170 -13.51 -6.51 -0.83
N LYS A 171 -14.41 -7.43 -1.18
CA LYS A 171 -15.30 -7.25 -2.35
C LYS A 171 -16.17 -6.01 -2.22
N ARG A 172 -16.72 -5.72 -1.03
CA ARG A 172 -17.50 -4.49 -0.78
C ARG A 172 -16.67 -3.24 -1.01
N ILE A 173 -15.43 -3.22 -0.51
CA ILE A 173 -14.50 -2.10 -0.74
C ILE A 173 -14.25 -1.91 -2.24
N ILE A 174 -14.00 -3.00 -2.97
CA ILE A 174 -13.74 -2.95 -4.42
C ILE A 174 -14.97 -2.44 -5.20
N ILE A 175 -16.17 -2.90 -4.85
CA ILE A 175 -17.42 -2.48 -5.50
C ILE A 175 -17.73 -1.00 -5.23
N ASN A 176 -17.56 -0.55 -3.99
CA ASN A 176 -17.90 0.81 -3.59
C ASN A 176 -16.83 1.84 -4.00
N GLY A 177 -15.61 1.39 -4.27
CA GLY A 177 -14.50 2.24 -4.67
C GLY A 177 -13.83 2.99 -3.53
N VAL A 178 -14.38 3.00 -2.31
CA VAL A 178 -13.76 3.31 -1.00
C VAL A 178 -14.63 2.74 0.12
#